data_AF-A0A5S9QJ70-F1
#
_entry.id   AF-A0A5S9QJ70-F1
#
_cell.length_a   1.000
_cell.length_b   1.000
_cell.length_c   1.000
_cell.angle_alpha   90.00
_cell.angle_beta   90.00
_cell.angle_gamma   90.00
#
_symmetry.space_group_name_H-M   'P 1'
#
loop_
_entity.id
_entity.type
_entity.pdbx_description
1 polymer ?
#
loop_
_entity_poly.entity_id
_entity_poly.type
_entity_poly.pdbx_seq_one_letter_code
_entity_poly.pdbx_strand_id
1 'polypeptide(L)'
;MISSDTSADDISRQLGERLKHARLNADLTQLDVAKRAGISRKAVLNAEKGQAQLSVFVAILLALDSVDQLNQFLPEPPISPVQLSKLRGKQRQRASGKRSSDHPQHDENAPDNSDAW
;
A
#
# COMPACT_ATOMS: atom_id res chain seq x y z
N MET A 1 24.24 17.39 -5.86
CA MET A 1 23.84 15.99 -6.13
C MET A 1 24.10 15.22 -4.84
N ILE A 2 23.16 14.40 -4.36
CA ILE A 2 23.37 13.62 -3.14
C ILE A 2 24.27 12.43 -3.51
N SER A 3 25.40 12.28 -2.81
CA SER A 3 26.38 11.21 -3.02
C SER A 3 26.47 10.33 -1.77
N SER A 4 26.93 9.08 -1.91
CA SER A 4 27.06 8.11 -0.81
C SER A 4 27.89 8.60 0.38
N ASP A 5 28.80 9.54 0.14
CA ASP A 5 29.78 9.99 1.14
C ASP A 5 29.30 11.23 1.92
N THR A 6 28.05 11.66 1.69
CA THR A 6 27.47 12.85 2.33
C THR A 6 26.82 12.50 3.66
N SER A 7 27.03 13.32 4.70
CA SER A 7 26.43 13.09 6.03
C SER A 7 24.89 13.17 5.99
N ALA A 8 24.22 12.51 6.93
CA ALA A 8 22.76 12.57 7.06
C ALA A 8 22.27 14.02 7.28
N ASP A 9 23.01 14.81 8.05
CA ASP A 9 22.73 16.23 8.30
C ASP A 9 22.84 17.06 7.00
N ASP A 10 23.86 16.81 6.19
CA ASP A 10 24.02 17.52 4.91
C ASP A 10 22.92 17.18 3.91
N ILE A 11 22.51 15.92 3.85
CA ILE A 11 21.37 15.50 3.02
C ILE A 11 20.10 16.19 3.51
N SER A 12 19.87 16.21 4.82
CA SER A 12 18.71 16.85 5.43
C SER A 12 18.67 18.35 5.14
N ARG A 13 19.82 19.03 5.27
CA ARG A 13 19.97 20.46 4.92
C ARG A 13 19.69 20.71 3.44
N GLN A 14 20.16 19.86 2.53
CA GLN A 14 19.85 19.97 1.11
C GLN A 14 18.36 19.80 0.82
N LEU A 15 17.66 18.88 1.50
CA LEU A 15 16.21 18.74 1.39
C LEU A 15 15.49 19.98 1.92
N GLY A 16 15.96 20.56 3.03
CA GLY A 16 15.43 21.82 3.57
C GLY A 16 15.55 22.99 2.59
N GLU A 17 16.71 23.17 1.95
CA GLU A 17 16.89 24.22 0.94
C GLU A 17 15.99 23.99 -0.29
N ARG A 18 15.78 22.74 -0.72
CA ARG A 18 14.81 22.43 -1.79
C ARG A 18 13.38 22.82 -1.39
N LEU A 19 12.99 22.58 -0.14
CA LEU A 19 11.69 22.96 0.39
C LEU A 19 11.51 24.48 0.37
N LYS A 20 12.55 25.22 0.77
CA LYS A 20 12.59 26.69 0.71
C LYS A 20 12.46 27.20 -0.73
N HIS A 21 13.15 26.57 -1.69
CA HIS A 21 13.05 26.92 -3.10
C HIS A 21 11.63 26.67 -3.63
N ALA A 22 11.02 25.52 -3.30
CA ALA A 22 9.64 25.23 -3.67
C ALA A 22 8.67 26.29 -3.13
N ARG A 23 8.84 26.72 -1.87
CA ARG A 23 8.06 27.81 -1.29
C ARG A 23 8.23 29.13 -2.06
N LEU A 24 9.47 29.50 -2.36
CA LEU A 24 9.78 30.75 -3.06
C LEU A 24 9.21 30.74 -4.49
N ASN A 25 9.28 29.61 -5.19
CA ASN A 25 8.69 29.44 -6.52
C ASN A 25 7.15 29.53 -6.51
N ALA A 26 6.53 29.32 -5.36
CA ALA A 26 5.09 29.49 -5.14
C ALA A 26 4.72 30.91 -4.66
N ASP A 27 5.69 31.83 -4.56
CA ASP A 27 5.52 33.21 -4.05
C ASP A 27 4.91 33.27 -2.63
N LEU A 28 5.21 32.29 -1.77
CA LEU A 28 4.67 32.23 -0.41
C LEU A 28 5.69 32.63 0.64
N THR A 29 5.24 33.30 1.70
CA THR A 29 6.07 33.48 2.89
C THR A 29 6.06 32.21 3.76
N GLN A 30 7.03 32.09 4.66
CA GLN A 30 7.02 31.02 5.68
C GLN A 30 5.74 31.04 6.52
N LEU A 31 5.16 32.23 6.75
CA LEU A 31 3.92 32.38 7.51
C LEU A 31 2.71 31.86 6.71
N ASP A 32 2.68 32.08 5.40
CA ASP A 32 1.59 31.60 4.55
C ASP A 32 1.57 30.08 4.48
N VAL A 33 2.74 29.46 4.29
CA VAL A 33 2.89 28.00 4.35
C VAL A 33 2.49 27.46 5.71
N ALA A 34 2.92 28.10 6.80
CA ALA A 34 2.58 27.68 8.16
C ALA A 34 1.06 27.69 8.40
N LYS A 35 0.36 28.74 7.93
CA LYS A 35 -1.10 28.84 8.00
C LYS A 35 -1.79 27.74 7.21
N ARG A 36 -1.34 27.49 5.96
CA ARG A 36 -1.88 26.43 5.09
C ARG A 36 -1.67 25.03 5.68
N ALA A 37 -0.49 24.78 6.24
CA ALA A 37 -0.12 23.50 6.82
C ALA A 37 -0.66 23.29 8.26
N GLY A 38 -1.24 24.32 8.89
CA GLY A 38 -1.73 24.23 10.27
C GLY A 38 -0.62 24.07 11.32
N ILE A 39 0.58 24.61 11.05
CA ILE A 39 1.76 24.49 11.93
C ILE A 39 2.33 25.86 12.30
N SER A 40 3.28 25.89 13.23
CA SER A 40 3.96 27.15 13.57
C SER A 40 4.91 27.62 12.46
N ARG A 41 5.09 28.94 12.32
CA ARG A 41 6.12 29.51 11.42
C ARG A 41 7.53 28.99 11.75
N LYS A 42 7.83 28.74 13.03
CA LYS A 42 9.12 28.19 13.46
C LYS A 42 9.34 26.77 12.93
N ALA A 43 8.29 25.96 12.85
CA ALA A 43 8.37 24.62 12.27
C ALA A 43 8.75 24.69 10.78
N VAL A 44 8.17 25.61 10.00
CA VAL A 44 8.55 25.86 8.61
C VAL A 44 10.01 26.30 8.50
N LEU A 45 10.43 27.27 9.33
CA LEU A 45 11.81 27.76 9.35
C LEU A 45 12.82 26.65 9.66
N ASN A 46 12.51 25.76 10.60
CA ASN A 46 13.39 24.64 10.95
C ASN A 46 13.40 23.59 9.83
N ALA A 47 12.24 23.29 9.22
CA ALA A 47 12.16 22.39 8.08
C ALA A 47 13.03 22.87 6.90
N GLU A 48 13.02 24.16 6.59
CA GLU A 48 13.89 24.75 5.56
C GLU A 48 15.39 24.65 5.89
N LYS A 49 15.75 24.41 7.15
CA LYS A 49 17.13 24.13 7.59
C LYS A 49 17.47 22.64 7.64
N GLY A 50 16.53 21.78 7.24
CA GLY A 50 16.67 20.32 7.33
C GLY A 50 16.35 19.74 8.71
N GLN A 51 15.75 20.53 9.61
CA GLN A 51 15.43 20.13 10.98
C GLN A 51 13.92 20.04 11.17
N ALA A 52 13.32 18.92 10.79
CA ALA A 52 11.89 18.69 11.00
C ALA A 52 11.58 17.20 11.18
N GLN A 53 10.50 16.92 11.89
CA GLN A 53 9.89 15.60 11.85
C GLN A 53 9.31 15.36 10.45
N LEU A 54 9.28 14.09 10.03
CA LEU A 54 8.76 13.72 8.70
C LEU A 54 7.32 14.20 8.48
N SER A 55 6.46 14.11 9.50
CA SER A 55 5.07 14.60 9.46
C SER A 55 4.98 16.10 9.14
N VAL A 56 5.86 16.92 9.73
CA VAL A 56 5.94 18.36 9.45
C VAL A 56 6.41 18.61 8.03
N PHE A 57 7.41 17.84 7.57
CA PHE A 57 7.92 17.96 6.20
C PHE A 57 6.82 17.64 5.16
N VAL A 58 6.07 16.55 5.37
CA VAL A 58 4.93 16.16 4.51
C VAL A 58 3.81 17.20 4.56
N ALA A 59 3.48 17.74 5.74
CA ALA A 59 2.48 18.80 5.86
C ALA A 59 2.86 20.06 5.06
N ILE A 60 4.14 20.42 5.04
CA ILE A 60 4.62 21.55 4.22
C ILE A 60 4.51 21.22 2.73
N LEU A 61 4.89 20.01 2.30
CA LEU A 61 4.74 19.60 0.90
C LEU A 61 3.29 19.62 0.42
N LEU A 62 2.34 19.21 1.28
CA LEU A 62 0.91 19.32 1.01
C LEU A 62 0.48 20.78 0.83
N ALA A 63 0.93 21.67 1.71
CA ALA A 63 0.63 23.10 1.63
C ALA A 63 1.23 23.80 0.39
N LEU A 64 2.26 23.19 -0.20
CA LEU A 64 2.94 23.63 -1.43
C LEU A 64 2.47 22.89 -2.69
N ASP A 65 1.46 22.02 -2.58
CA ASP A 65 0.96 21.19 -3.69
C ASP A 65 2.08 20.39 -4.41
N SER A 66 3.05 19.92 -3.63
CA SER A 66 4.28 19.27 -4.13
C SER A 66 4.40 17.80 -3.71
N VAL A 67 3.31 17.19 -3.24
CA VAL A 67 3.29 15.81 -2.75
C VAL A 67 3.47 14.75 -3.83
N ASP A 68 3.13 15.04 -5.09
CA ASP A 68 3.30 14.07 -6.19
C ASP A 68 4.74 13.62 -6.39
N GLN A 69 5.70 14.46 -6.00
CA GLN A 69 7.12 14.13 -6.03
C GLN A 69 7.46 12.95 -5.10
N LEU A 70 6.67 12.75 -4.04
CA LEU A 70 6.86 11.63 -3.10
C LEU A 70 6.55 10.28 -3.74
N ASN A 71 5.72 10.22 -4.79
CA ASN A 71 5.44 8.95 -5.50
C ASN A 71 6.71 8.37 -6.16
N GLN A 72 7.68 9.23 -6.49
CA GLN A 72 8.98 8.82 -7.05
C GLN A 72 10.04 8.62 -5.96
N PHE A 73 9.78 9.09 -4.74
CA PHE A 73 10.68 9.00 -3.60
C PHE A 73 10.32 7.79 -2.73
N LEU A 74 11.15 6.75 -2.77
CA LEU A 74 10.90 5.47 -2.09
C LEU A 74 9.56 4.84 -2.52
N PRO A 75 9.39 4.56 -3.83
CA PRO A 75 8.16 3.98 -4.34
C PRO A 75 7.88 2.62 -3.68
N GLU A 76 6.61 2.30 -3.48
CA GLU A 76 6.22 0.99 -2.97
C GLU A 76 6.75 -0.12 -3.91
N PRO A 77 7.45 -1.13 -3.38
CA PRO A 77 7.95 -2.21 -4.22
C PRO A 77 6.76 -2.94 -4.85
N PRO A 78 6.82 -3.25 -6.16
CA PRO A 78 5.76 -4.00 -6.81
C PRO A 78 5.60 -5.37 -6.17
N ILE A 79 4.34 -5.84 -6.06
CA ILE A 79 4.05 -7.16 -5.52
C ILE A 79 4.76 -8.20 -6.39
N SER A 80 5.70 -8.94 -5.80
CA SER A 80 6.45 -9.99 -6.51
C SER A 80 5.49 -11.05 -7.09
N PRO A 81 5.76 -11.62 -8.28
CA PRO A 81 5.03 -12.76 -8.81
C PRO A 81 4.89 -13.93 -7.82
N VAL A 82 5.87 -14.10 -6.93
CA VAL A 82 5.83 -15.10 -5.84
C VAL A 82 4.79 -14.73 -4.78
N GLN A 83 4.70 -13.45 -4.41
CA GLN A 83 3.65 -12.96 -3.50
C GLN A 83 2.27 -13.04 -4.14
N LEU A 84 2.13 -12.71 -5.43
CA LEU A 84 0.88 -12.90 -6.17
C LEU A 84 0.46 -14.37 -6.22
N SER A 85 1.40 -15.29 -6.39
CA SER A 85 1.13 -16.74 -6.37
C SER A 85 0.70 -17.24 -4.98
N LYS A 86 1.23 -16.65 -3.90
CA LYS A 86 0.81 -16.92 -2.51
C LYS A 86 -0.56 -16.31 -2.19
N LEU A 87 -0.86 -15.12 -2.71
CA LEU A 87 -2.16 -14.44 -2.58
C LEU A 87 -3.27 -15.13 -3.41
N ARG A 88 -2.93 -15.68 -4.58
CA ARG A 88 -3.79 -16.57 -5.40
C ARG A 88 -3.87 -17.98 -4.81
N GLY A 89 -4.12 -18.09 -3.50
CA GLY A 89 -4.10 -19.32 -2.72
C GLY A 89 -4.60 -20.56 -3.48
N LYS A 90 -3.85 -21.68 -3.34
CA LYS A 90 -4.05 -23.01 -3.96
C LYS A 90 -5.29 -23.11 -4.85
N GLN A 91 -5.11 -22.90 -6.15
CA GLN A 91 -6.10 -23.29 -7.14
C GLN A 91 -6.43 -24.78 -6.92
N ARG A 92 -7.69 -25.12 -6.63
CA ARG A 92 -8.09 -26.50 -6.34
C ARG A 92 -7.76 -27.37 -7.56
N GLN A 93 -6.80 -28.28 -7.41
CA GLN A 93 -6.39 -29.19 -8.50
C GLN A 93 -7.23 -30.46 -8.59
N ARG A 94 -8.13 -30.70 -7.63
CA ARG A 94 -9.01 -31.87 -7.63
C ARG A 94 -10.39 -31.51 -7.11
N ALA A 95 -11.41 -32.04 -7.77
CA ALA A 95 -12.75 -32.10 -7.22
C ALA A 95 -12.78 -33.20 -6.15
N SER A 96 -13.19 -32.88 -4.92
CA SER A 96 -13.67 -33.91 -4.00
C SER A 96 -15.12 -34.18 -4.37
N GLY A 97 -15.40 -35.37 -4.92
CA GLY A 97 -16.75 -35.79 -5.25
C GLY A 97 -17.60 -35.90 -3.98
N LYS A 98 -18.81 -35.34 -4.00
CA LYS A 98 -19.84 -35.68 -3.00
C LYS A 98 -20.15 -37.17 -3.18
N ARG A 99 -19.84 -38.00 -2.18
CA ARG A 99 -20.45 -39.34 -2.08
C ARG A 99 -21.91 -39.14 -1.71
N SER A 100 -22.80 -39.17 -2.70
CA SER A 100 -24.21 -39.47 -2.50
C SER A 100 -24.36 -40.99 -2.42
N SER A 101 -24.76 -41.46 -1.25
CA SER A 101 -25.35 -42.77 -1.05
C SER A 101 -26.61 -42.90 -1.90
N ASP A 102 -26.71 -43.90 -2.76
CA ASP A 102 -28.03 -44.39 -3.19
C ASP A 102 -27.99 -45.89 -3.56
N HIS A 103 -29.03 -46.59 -3.09
CA HIS A 103 -29.24 -48.04 -3.12
C HIS A 103 -29.68 -48.54 -4.51
N PRO A 104 -29.26 -49.73 -4.97
CA PRO A 104 -29.95 -50.43 -6.05
C PRO A 104 -31.12 -51.27 -5.48
N GLN A 105 -32.34 -50.92 -5.89
CA GLN A 105 -33.50 -51.82 -5.83
C GLN A 105 -33.36 -52.85 -6.95
N HIS A 106 -33.44 -54.14 -6.60
CA HIS A 106 -33.54 -55.24 -7.56
C HIS A 106 -34.94 -55.83 -7.44
N ASP A 107 -35.76 -55.58 -8.46
CA ASP A 107 -37.01 -56.28 -8.73
C ASP A 107 -36.67 -57.69 -9.26
N GLU A 108 -37.23 -58.73 -8.65
CA GLU A 108 -37.42 -60.03 -9.31
C GLU A 108 -38.84 -60.55 -9.03
N ASN A 109 -39.67 -60.46 -10.07
CA ASN A 109 -40.91 -61.21 -10.22
C ASN A 109 -40.55 -62.69 -10.47
N ALA A 110 -41.13 -63.59 -9.67
CA ALA A 110 -41.34 -64.99 -10.04
C ALA A 110 -42.80 -65.35 -9.71
N PRO A 111 -43.63 -65.75 -10.67
CA PRO A 111 -44.95 -66.30 -10.38
C PRO A 111 -44.90 -67.83 -10.33
N ASP A 112 -46.03 -68.38 -9.87
CA ASP A 112 -46.53 -69.76 -10.05
C ASP A 112 -46.18 -70.74 -8.92
N ASN A 113 -47.08 -71.52 -8.32
CA ASN A 113 -48.54 -71.60 -8.19
C ASN A 113 -48.80 -72.82 -7.27
N SER A 114 -49.96 -72.85 -6.62
CA SER A 114 -50.67 -74.03 -6.11
C SER A 114 -50.04 -74.90 -5.02
N ASP A 115 -50.61 -74.73 -3.81
CA ASP A 115 -51.22 -75.77 -2.98
C ASP A 115 -50.50 -77.11 -2.73
N ALA A 116 -50.12 -77.33 -1.46
CA ALA A 116 -50.45 -78.59 -0.78
C ALA A 116 -50.47 -78.36 0.75
N TRP A 117 -51.48 -78.96 1.36
CA TRP A 117 -51.86 -78.94 2.77
C TRP A 117 -50.78 -79.42 3.74
#